data_AF-A0A1J5BSF7-F1
#
_entry.id   AF-A0A1J5BSF7-F1
#
_cell.length_a   1.000
_cell.length_b   1.000
_cell.length_c   1.000
_cell.angle_alpha   90.00
_cell.angle_beta   90.00
_cell.angle_gamma   90.00
#
_symmetry.space_group_name_H-M   'P 1'
#
loop_
_entity.id
_entity.type
_entity.pdbx_description
1 polymer ?
#
loop_
_entity_poly.entity_id
_entity_poly.type
_entity_poly.pdbx_seq_one_letter_code
_entity_poly.pdbx_strand_id
1 'polypeptide(L)'
;MRFLSLQYLTIHPIERKSTTAAADGAAHETFTVKLKNYVLLSPEAINQDDAKRIKLQAVINQEPLALIEYWAVDPDYDGRVFRSVWQDYRGNTANDGDALRVVTQAVVTTTAKPGPRKVCVRVVDVFGFEAEVVGIVGAT
;
A
#
# COMPACT_ATOMS: atom_id res chain seq x y z
N MET A 1 -16.04 -24.07 -3.60
CA MET A 1 -15.38 -23.31 -2.51
C MET A 1 -14.80 -22.05 -3.12
N ARG A 2 -15.33 -20.87 -2.79
CA ARG A 2 -14.86 -19.57 -3.32
C ARG A 2 -14.87 -18.58 -2.18
N PHE A 3 -13.78 -18.51 -1.42
CA PHE A 3 -13.60 -17.49 -0.39
C PHE A 3 -13.12 -16.22 -1.11
N LEU A 4 -14.07 -15.47 -1.67
CA LEU A 4 -13.86 -14.08 -2.04
C LEU A 4 -14.30 -13.24 -0.85
N SER A 5 -13.37 -12.90 0.03
CA SER A 5 -13.53 -11.73 0.85
C SER A 5 -12.26 -10.90 0.65
N LEU A 6 -12.38 -9.89 -0.23
CA LEU A 6 -11.33 -8.89 -0.39
C LEU A 6 -11.08 -8.31 1.00
N GLN A 7 -9.89 -8.51 1.56
CA GLN A 7 -9.39 -7.60 2.59
C GLN A 7 -9.51 -6.18 2.03
N TYR A 8 -10.17 -5.29 2.77
CA TYR A 8 -10.42 -3.94 2.28
C TYR A 8 -9.23 -3.05 2.62
N LEU A 9 -8.19 -3.12 1.78
CA LEU A 9 -7.24 -2.02 1.67
C LEU A 9 -7.91 -0.86 0.94
N THR A 10 -7.87 0.32 1.53
CA THR A 10 -8.27 1.56 0.85
C THR A 10 -7.12 2.55 0.88
N ILE A 11 -7.04 3.35 -0.18
CA ILE A 11 -6.06 4.41 -0.35
C ILE A 11 -6.77 5.75 -0.55
N HIS A 12 -6.07 6.84 -0.25
CA HIS A 12 -6.50 8.16 -0.69
C HIS A 12 -6.42 8.25 -2.23
N PRO A 13 -7.14 9.22 -2.86
CA PRO A 13 -6.94 9.51 -4.27
C PRO A 13 -5.46 9.70 -4.58
N ILE A 14 -4.98 9.03 -5.63
CA ILE A 14 -3.58 9.08 -6.03
C ILE A 14 -3.30 10.45 -6.63
N GLU A 15 -2.28 11.13 -6.10
CA GLU A 15 -1.81 12.39 -6.67
C GLU A 15 -0.74 12.06 -7.73
N ARG A 16 -0.87 12.63 -8.93
CA ARG A 16 0.14 12.53 -10.01
C ARG A 16 0.64 13.94 -10.32
N LYS A 17 1.95 14.11 -10.49
CA LYS A 17 2.58 15.37 -10.88
C LYS A 17 3.68 15.11 -11.90
N SER A 18 3.66 15.85 -13.00
CA SER A 18 4.78 15.88 -13.94
C SER A 18 5.96 16.64 -13.33
N THR A 19 7.18 16.13 -13.52
CA THR A 19 8.42 16.82 -13.14
C THR A 19 9.18 17.25 -14.40
N THR A 20 9.79 18.43 -14.36
CA THR A 20 10.60 18.95 -15.48
C THR A 20 11.76 18.02 -15.77
N ALA A 21 12.13 17.91 -17.05
CA ALA A 21 13.07 16.93 -17.57
C ALA A 21 14.34 16.79 -16.71
N ALA A 22 14.74 15.54 -16.45
CA ALA A 22 16.04 15.25 -15.86
C ALA A 22 17.16 15.62 -16.86
N ALA A 23 18.40 15.63 -16.38
CA ALA A 23 19.57 16.02 -17.18
C ALA A 23 19.78 15.17 -18.45
N ASP A 24 19.10 14.02 -18.55
CA ASP A 24 19.07 13.09 -19.68
C ASP A 24 18.00 13.41 -20.74
N GLY A 25 17.19 14.47 -20.53
CA GLY A 25 16.10 14.87 -21.43
C GLY A 25 14.82 14.05 -21.30
N ALA A 26 14.75 13.07 -20.38
CA ALA A 26 13.54 12.29 -20.15
C ALA A 26 12.56 13.06 -19.25
N ALA A 27 11.29 13.08 -19.65
CA ALA A 27 10.22 13.58 -18.80
C ALA A 27 9.91 12.55 -17.71
N HIS A 28 9.73 13.05 -16.49
CA HIS A 28 9.40 12.23 -15.33
C HIS A 28 8.05 12.62 -14.75
N GLU A 29 7.50 11.71 -13.96
CA GLU A 29 6.31 11.96 -13.18
C GLU A 29 6.42 11.31 -11.81
N THR A 30 5.78 11.92 -10.84
CA THR A 30 5.76 11.49 -9.45
C THR A 30 4.33 11.16 -9.03
N PHE A 31 4.17 10.00 -8.41
CA PHE A 31 2.94 9.56 -7.77
C PHE A 31 3.06 9.66 -6.25
N THR A 32 2.12 10.33 -5.61
CA THR A 32 1.95 10.24 -4.15
C THR A 32 0.82 9.28 -3.85
N VAL A 33 1.13 8.17 -3.19
CA VAL A 33 0.18 7.14 -2.77
C VAL A 33 0.12 7.13 -1.26
N LYS A 34 -1.08 7.23 -0.68
CA LYS A 34 -1.27 7.23 0.78
C LYS A 34 -2.26 6.14 1.17
N LEU A 35 -1.84 5.28 2.10
CA LEU A 35 -2.71 4.29 2.72
C LEU A 35 -3.77 5.02 3.56
N LYS A 36 -5.03 4.59 3.45
CA LYS A 36 -6.16 5.22 4.16
C LYS A 36 -6.70 4.32 5.27
N ASN A 37 -6.96 3.06 4.96
CA ASN A 37 -7.49 2.10 5.93
C ASN A 37 -7.18 0.67 5.49
N TYR A 38 -7.11 -0.23 6.46
CA TYR A 38 -6.98 -1.67 6.25
C TYR A 38 -8.00 -2.41 7.13
N VAL A 39 -8.73 -3.36 6.55
CA VAL A 39 -9.71 -4.17 7.30
C VAL A 39 -9.24 -5.61 7.31
N LEU A 40 -8.88 -6.09 8.50
CA LEU A 40 -8.64 -7.50 8.75
C LEU A 40 -9.99 -8.24 8.75
N LEU A 41 -10.15 -9.17 7.82
CA LEU A 41 -11.37 -9.97 7.73
C LEU A 41 -11.26 -11.23 8.57
N SER A 42 -12.35 -11.56 9.25
CA SER A 42 -12.45 -12.70 10.15
C SER A 42 -11.32 -12.81 11.18
N PRO A 43 -11.06 -11.76 11.99
CA PRO A 43 -10.07 -11.83 13.06
C PRO A 43 -10.35 -12.97 14.06
N GLU A 44 -11.61 -13.40 14.19
CA GLU A 44 -12.03 -14.55 14.98
C GLU A 44 -11.46 -15.89 14.50
N ALA A 45 -11.08 -16.00 13.22
CA ALA A 45 -10.48 -17.19 12.65
C ALA A 45 -9.00 -17.36 13.06
N ILE A 46 -8.39 -16.31 13.62
CA ILE A 46 -7.02 -16.35 14.12
C ILE A 46 -7.03 -17.05 15.48
N ASN A 47 -6.29 -18.15 15.58
CA ASN A 47 -6.19 -18.94 16.82
C ASN A 47 -5.38 -18.19 17.90
N GLN A 48 -6.06 -17.31 18.63
CA GLN A 48 -5.53 -16.52 19.74
C GLN A 48 -6.34 -16.80 21.01
N ASP A 49 -5.74 -16.57 22.19
CA ASP A 49 -6.49 -16.52 23.44
C ASP A 49 -7.35 -15.24 23.54
N ASP A 50 -8.34 -15.23 24.45
CA ASP A 50 -9.28 -14.13 24.62
C ASP A 50 -8.58 -12.78 24.88
N ALA A 51 -7.50 -12.79 25.67
CA ALA A 51 -6.77 -11.58 26.02
C ALA A 51 -6.06 -10.97 24.80
N LYS A 52 -5.46 -11.80 23.94
CA LYS A 52 -4.85 -11.35 22.68
C LYS A 52 -5.89 -10.91 21.66
N ARG A 53 -7.06 -11.55 21.60
CA ARG A 53 -8.16 -11.10 20.73
C ARG A 53 -8.64 -9.70 21.10
N ILE A 54 -8.77 -9.40 22.40
CA ILE A 54 -9.14 -8.06 22.87
C ILE A 54 -8.09 -7.02 22.46
N LYS A 55 -6.80 -7.34 22.62
CA LYS A 55 -5.70 -6.44 22.21
C LYS A 55 -5.70 -6.21 20.70
N LEU A 56 -5.88 -7.27 19.90
CA LEU A 56 -5.97 -7.17 18.46
C LEU A 56 -7.16 -6.29 18.03
N GLN A 57 -8.33 -6.49 18.63
CA GLN A 57 -9.50 -5.66 18.34
C GLN A 57 -9.27 -4.18 18.68
N ALA A 58 -8.56 -3.89 19.78
CA ALA A 58 -8.19 -2.53 20.14
C ALA A 58 -7.27 -1.89 19.07
N VAL A 59 -6.27 -2.63 18.58
CA VAL A 59 -5.38 -2.16 17.50
C VAL A 59 -6.18 -1.92 16.22
N ILE A 60 -7.04 -2.86 15.79
CA ILE A 60 -7.89 -2.71 14.60
C ILE A 60 -8.73 -1.43 14.67
N ASN A 61 -9.28 -1.11 15.84
CA ASN A 61 -10.19 0.02 16.00
C ASN A 61 -9.45 1.37 16.10
N GLN A 62 -8.24 1.39 16.66
CA GLN A 62 -7.48 2.62 16.89
C GLN A 62 -6.51 2.94 15.76
N GLU A 63 -5.84 1.91 15.23
CA GLU A 63 -4.75 2.05 14.28
C GLU A 63 -4.69 0.86 13.31
N PRO A 64 -5.68 0.73 12.40
CA PRO A 64 -5.79 -0.42 11.50
C PRO A 64 -4.57 -0.63 10.59
N LEU A 65 -3.90 0.46 10.19
CA LEU A 65 -2.68 0.38 9.37
C LEU A 65 -1.48 -0.20 10.14
N ALA A 66 -1.51 -0.20 11.47
CA ALA A 66 -0.51 -0.88 12.29
C ALA A 66 -0.65 -2.41 12.26
N LEU A 67 -1.48 -2.97 11.40
CA LEU A 67 -1.44 -4.40 11.05
C LEU A 67 -0.56 -4.70 9.83
N ILE A 68 -0.20 -3.68 9.04
CA ILE A 68 0.58 -3.89 7.81
C ILE A 68 2.03 -4.18 8.17
N GLU A 69 2.53 -5.33 7.72
CA GLU A 69 3.92 -5.76 7.87
C GLU A 69 4.78 -5.23 6.72
N TYR A 70 4.25 -5.30 5.51
CA TYR A 70 4.93 -4.92 4.27
C TYR A 70 3.94 -4.28 3.31
N TRP A 71 4.38 -3.30 2.53
CA TRP A 71 3.60 -2.82 1.38
C TRP A 71 4.46 -2.29 0.25
N ALA A 72 3.88 -2.29 -0.96
CA ALA A 72 4.57 -1.90 -2.17
C ALA A 72 3.65 -1.21 -3.17
N VAL A 73 4.26 -0.46 -4.08
CA VAL A 73 3.58 0.27 -5.15
C VAL A 73 4.15 -0.13 -6.51
N ASP A 74 3.24 -0.49 -7.43
CA ASP A 74 3.47 -0.62 -8.86
C ASP A 74 2.76 0.54 -9.60
N PRO A 75 3.50 1.54 -10.12
CA PRO A 75 2.90 2.69 -10.83
C PRO A 75 2.48 2.39 -12.28
N ASP A 76 2.66 1.15 -12.76
CA ASP A 76 2.44 0.76 -14.16
C ASP A 76 1.82 -0.65 -14.28
N TYR A 77 0.86 -0.95 -13.42
CA TYR A 77 0.31 -2.29 -13.31
C TYR A 77 -0.42 -2.71 -14.59
N ASP A 78 0.03 -3.80 -15.20
CA ASP A 78 -0.57 -4.35 -16.43
C ASP A 78 -1.87 -5.14 -16.17
N GLY A 79 -2.23 -5.33 -14.89
CA GLY A 79 -3.39 -6.14 -14.48
C GLY A 79 -3.11 -7.64 -14.40
N ARG A 80 -1.84 -8.05 -14.52
CA ARG A 80 -1.40 -9.47 -14.51
C ARG A 80 -0.23 -9.70 -13.56
N VAL A 81 0.83 -8.90 -13.67
CA VAL A 81 2.06 -9.08 -12.91
C VAL A 81 2.36 -7.80 -12.14
N PHE A 82 2.41 -7.91 -10.81
CA PHE A 82 2.79 -6.82 -9.94
C PHE A 82 4.30 -6.61 -9.98
N ARG A 83 4.75 -5.38 -10.23
CA ARG A 83 6.17 -5.00 -10.29
C ARG A 83 6.43 -3.88 -9.29
N SER A 84 6.96 -4.24 -8.12
CA SER A 84 7.32 -3.28 -7.07
C SER A 84 8.39 -2.30 -7.58
N VAL A 85 8.07 -1.01 -7.53
CA VAL A 85 9.04 0.09 -7.75
C VAL A 85 9.40 0.78 -6.44
N TRP A 86 8.50 0.75 -5.47
CA TRP A 86 8.70 1.26 -4.13
C TRP A 86 8.09 0.29 -3.12
N GLN A 87 8.72 0.17 -1.96
CA GLN A 87 8.24 -0.69 -0.89
C GLN A 87 8.71 -0.20 0.48
N ASP A 88 7.98 -0.59 1.52
CA ASP A 88 8.36 -0.43 2.90
C ASP A 88 7.88 -1.60 3.77
N TYR A 89 8.53 -1.78 4.92
CA TYR A 89 8.27 -2.91 5.82
C TYR A 89 8.61 -2.56 7.28
N ARG A 90 7.98 -3.24 8.22
CA ARG A 90 8.30 -3.10 9.64
C ARG A 90 9.77 -3.44 9.91
N GLY A 91 10.39 -2.64 10.75
CA GLY A 91 11.83 -2.73 11.02
C GLY A 91 12.67 -1.88 10.06
N ASN A 92 12.09 -1.32 8.99
CA ASN A 92 12.76 -0.32 8.17
C ASN A 92 12.76 1.07 8.84
N THR A 93 13.61 1.24 9.85
CA THR A 93 13.68 2.49 10.60
C THR A 93 14.36 3.64 9.83
N ALA A 94 14.89 3.40 8.63
CA ALA A 94 15.56 4.43 7.85
C ALA A 94 14.60 5.55 7.38
N ASN A 95 13.30 5.25 7.29
CA ASN A 95 12.30 6.17 6.77
C ASN A 95 11.75 7.13 7.83
N ASP A 96 11.45 6.64 9.03
CA ASP A 96 10.78 7.41 10.09
C ASP A 96 11.23 7.07 11.54
N GLY A 97 12.14 6.10 11.71
CA GLY A 97 12.61 5.65 13.01
C GLY A 97 11.68 4.68 13.76
N ASP A 98 10.51 4.32 13.22
CA ASP A 98 9.56 3.40 13.87
C ASP A 98 9.76 1.96 13.36
N ALA A 99 10.32 1.09 14.20
CA ALA A 99 10.51 -0.32 13.85
C ALA A 99 9.20 -1.12 13.83
N LEU A 100 8.11 -0.59 14.39
CA LEU A 100 6.83 -1.27 14.54
C LEU A 100 5.78 -0.80 13.54
N ARG A 101 6.11 0.10 12.61
CA ARG A 101 5.17 0.58 11.59
C ARG A 101 5.86 0.65 10.24
N VAL A 102 5.01 0.67 9.22
CA VAL A 102 5.42 1.11 7.88
C VAL A 102 5.07 2.59 7.75
N VAL A 103 5.81 3.31 6.92
CA VAL A 103 5.33 4.62 6.47
C VAL A 103 4.05 4.45 5.68
N THR A 104 3.12 5.39 5.82
CA THR A 104 1.79 5.31 5.18
C THR A 104 1.70 6.10 3.87
N GLN A 105 2.80 6.73 3.45
CA GLN A 105 2.90 7.49 2.23
C GLN A 105 4.11 7.05 1.42
N ALA A 106 3.89 6.76 0.14
CA ALA A 106 4.91 6.53 -0.86
C ALA A 106 4.97 7.71 -1.84
N VAL A 107 6.19 8.07 -2.23
CA VAL A 107 6.45 9.00 -3.34
C VAL A 107 7.26 8.24 -4.38
N VAL A 108 6.65 7.97 -5.53
CA VAL A 108 7.22 7.12 -6.58
C VAL A 108 7.45 7.94 -7.83
N THR A 109 8.70 8.08 -8.24
CA THR A 109 9.06 8.76 -9.50
C THR A 109 9.37 7.74 -10.59
N THR A 110 8.81 7.93 -11.77
CA THR A 110 9.01 7.05 -12.94
C THR A 110 9.06 7.89 -14.22
N THR A 111 9.37 7.26 -15.35
CA THR A 111 9.28 7.91 -16.66
C THR A 111 7.83 8.26 -16.98
N ALA A 112 7.62 9.49 -17.44
CA ALA A 112 6.31 9.98 -17.81
C ALA A 112 5.75 9.18 -19.00
N LYS A 113 4.46 8.85 -18.93
CA LYS A 113 3.72 8.27 -20.06
C LYS A 113 2.46 9.07 -20.36
N PRO A 114 2.07 9.20 -21.64
CA PRO A 114 0.81 9.85 -21.99
C PRO A 114 -0.38 9.02 -21.48
N GLY A 115 -1.47 9.72 -21.15
CA GLY A 115 -2.72 9.09 -20.76
C GLY A 115 -2.77 8.58 -19.31
N PRO A 116 -3.83 7.85 -18.94
CA PRO A 116 -4.03 7.38 -17.58
C PRO A 116 -3.07 6.26 -17.19
N ARG A 117 -2.69 6.21 -15.91
CA ARG A 117 -1.84 5.16 -15.33
C ARG A 117 -2.66 4.31 -14.38
N LYS A 118 -2.44 3.00 -14.43
CA LYS A 118 -2.99 2.04 -13.46
C LYS A 118 -1.94 1.81 -12.39
N VAL A 119 -2.23 2.24 -11.17
CA VAL A 119 -1.34 2.07 -10.03
C VAL A 119 -1.92 0.97 -9.15
N CYS A 120 -1.12 -0.06 -8.86
CA CYS A 120 -1.48 -1.10 -7.91
C CYS A 120 -0.71 -0.89 -6.60
N VAL A 121 -1.41 -1.06 -5.49
CA VAL A 121 -0.84 -1.09 -4.16
C VAL A 121 -1.12 -2.46 -3.58
N ARG A 122 -0.09 -3.11 -3.06
CA ARG A 122 -0.18 -4.41 -2.42
C ARG A 122 0.35 -4.31 -1.00
N VAL A 123 -0.36 -4.92 -0.05
CA VAL A 123 0.03 -5.00 1.36
C VAL A 123 0.04 -6.45 1.80
N VAL A 124 0.89 -6.75 2.78
CA VAL A 124 0.87 -7.98 3.56
C VAL A 124 0.77 -7.59 5.03
N ASP A 125 -0.15 -8.22 5.76
CA ASP A 125 -0.30 -7.98 7.20
C ASP A 125 0.60 -8.88 8.06
N VAL A 126 0.63 -8.61 9.38
CA VAL A 126 1.39 -9.38 10.38
C VAL A 126 0.94 -10.86 10.51
N PHE A 127 -0.17 -11.24 9.88
CA PHE A 127 -0.69 -12.61 9.84
C PHE A 127 -0.39 -13.32 8.50
N GLY A 128 0.25 -12.62 7.56
CA GLY A 128 0.62 -13.15 6.24
C GLY A 128 -0.50 -13.05 5.20
N PHE A 129 -1.56 -12.29 5.48
CA PHE A 129 -2.65 -12.07 4.53
C PHE A 129 -2.33 -10.93 3.56
N GLU A 130 -2.61 -11.15 2.28
CA GLU A 130 -2.37 -10.17 1.20
C GLU A 130 -3.66 -9.44 0.81
N ALA A 131 -3.55 -8.13 0.59
CA ALA A 131 -4.61 -7.32 -0.03
C ALA A 131 -4.05 -6.42 -1.13
N GLU A 132 -4.89 -6.12 -2.13
CA GLU A 132 -4.55 -5.22 -3.23
C GLU A 132 -5.63 -4.17 -3.45
N VAL A 133 -5.20 -2.98 -3.86
CA VAL A 133 -6.09 -1.95 -4.41
C VAL A 133 -5.47 -1.36 -5.67
N VAL A 134 -6.32 -1.17 -6.69
CA VAL A 134 -5.92 -0.60 -7.97
C VAL A 134 -6.62 0.74 -8.15
N GLY A 135 -5.83 1.80 -8.38
CA GLY A 135 -6.31 3.11 -8.75
C GLY A 135 -5.96 3.47 -10.20
N ILE A 136 -6.83 4.20 -10.87
CA ILE A 136 -6.53 4.80 -12.19
C ILE A 136 -6.38 6.30 -11.99
N VAL A 137 -5.27 6.87 -12.44
CA VAL A 137 -4.98 8.30 -12.34
C VAL A 137 -4.71 8.88 -13.72
N GLY A 138 -5.45 9.94 -14.09
CA GLY A 138 -5.27 10.65 -15.35
C GLY A 138 -3.94 11.40 -15.42
N ALA A 139 -3.59 11.94 -16.59
CA ALA A 139 -2.50 12.91 -16.68
C ALA A 139 -2.98 14.26 -16.11
N THR A 140 -2.14 14.91 -15.31
CA THR A 140 -2.34 16.30 -14.84
C THR A 140 -1.70 17.29 -15.78
#